data_AF-A0A1M5Y2W2-F1
#
_entry.id   AF-A0A1M5Y2W2-F1
#
_cell.length_a   1.000
_cell.length_b   1.000
_cell.length_c   1.000
_cell.angle_alpha   90.00
_cell.angle_beta   90.00
_cell.angle_gamma   90.00
#
_symmetry.space_group_name_H-M   'P 1'
#
loop_
_entity.id
_entity.type
_entity.pdbx_description
1 polymer ?
#
loop_
_entity_poly.entity_id
_entity_poly.type
_entity_poly.pdbx_seq_one_letter_code
_entity_poly.pdbx_strand_id
1 'polypeptide(L)'
;MILYHGSNVLVDNPILLKANRTLDFGHGFYTTTSREQARKWAVIKSRRENSDKGIISIYEVEEDILKKNNLNVRIFRGASKSWLKFVLDNRIQEGYIHEFDVVKGCVADDRVYACLNAFENQFMDFDTVIKELKTYKLNDQVSFHTVKALNHLKFLDYEEV
;
A
#
# COMPACT_ATOMS: atom_id res chain seq x y z
N MET A 1 -15.67 -6.01 2.92
CA MET A 1 -14.65 -6.35 1.91
C MET A 1 -13.51 -7.12 2.55
N ILE A 2 -12.89 -8.06 1.83
CA ILE A 2 -11.74 -8.83 2.31
C ILE A 2 -10.44 -8.14 1.92
N LEU A 3 -9.50 -8.08 2.87
CA LEU A 3 -8.18 -7.49 2.71
C LEU A 3 -7.09 -8.48 3.14
N TYR A 4 -5.96 -8.45 2.44
CA TYR A 4 -4.85 -9.37 2.66
C TYR A 4 -3.59 -8.59 3.02
N HIS A 5 -2.85 -9.06 4.02
CA HIS A 5 -1.53 -8.56 4.39
C HIS A 5 -0.49 -9.68 4.21
N GLY A 6 0.55 -9.42 3.42
CA GLY A 6 1.66 -10.36 3.26
C GLY A 6 2.81 -10.05 4.21
N SER A 7 3.22 -11.03 5.02
CA SER A 7 4.31 -10.90 5.97
C SER A 7 5.14 -12.20 6.09
N ASN A 8 6.18 -12.17 6.92
CA ASN A 8 6.95 -13.35 7.33
C ASN A 8 6.50 -13.91 8.69
N VAL A 9 5.49 -13.30 9.31
CA VAL A 9 4.89 -13.65 10.60
C VAL A 9 3.37 -13.51 10.50
N LEU A 10 2.63 -14.25 11.33
CA LEU A 10 1.20 -14.04 11.48
C LEU A 10 0.96 -12.67 12.11
N VAL A 11 0.05 -11.90 11.52
CA VAL A 11 -0.42 -10.63 12.06
C VAL A 11 -1.92 -10.77 12.31
N ASP A 12 -2.31 -11.29 13.46
CA ASP A 12 -3.71 -11.34 13.88
C ASP A 12 -4.18 -10.01 14.50
N ASN A 13 -3.29 -9.31 15.19
CA ASN A 13 -3.53 -7.99 15.75
C ASN A 13 -2.61 -6.94 15.10
N PRO A 14 -3.07 -6.22 14.06
CA PRO A 14 -2.24 -5.25 13.36
C PRO A 14 -1.93 -4.03 14.26
N ILE A 15 -0.67 -3.61 14.24
CA ILE A 15 -0.17 -2.44 14.96
C ILE A 15 0.60 -1.52 14.02
N LEU A 16 0.63 -0.22 14.34
CA LEU A 16 1.42 0.76 13.59
C LEU A 16 2.87 0.69 14.06
N LEU A 17 3.73 0.14 13.19
CA LEU A 17 5.16 0.14 13.39
C LEU A 17 5.80 1.28 12.61
N LYS A 18 6.82 1.91 13.21
CA LYS A 18 7.68 2.83 12.46
C LYS A 18 8.46 2.02 11.44
N ALA A 19 8.26 2.33 10.17
CA ALA A 19 9.00 1.64 9.11
C ALA A 19 10.44 2.18 9.06
N ASN A 20 11.41 1.30 8.83
CA ASN A 20 12.82 1.67 8.66
C ASN A 20 13.13 2.19 7.23
N ARG A 21 12.09 2.41 6.41
CA ARG A 21 12.18 2.88 5.03
C ARG A 21 10.96 3.71 4.70
N THR A 22 11.06 4.51 3.63
CA THR A 22 9.91 5.21 3.08
C THR A 22 8.98 4.25 2.33
N LEU A 23 7.68 4.57 2.32
CA LEU A 23 6.60 3.74 1.78
C LEU A 23 5.67 4.60 0.93
N ASP A 24 4.91 3.98 0.02
CA ASP A 24 4.07 4.67 -0.98
C ASP A 24 3.14 5.72 -0.37
N PHE A 25 2.53 5.38 0.75
CA PHE A 25 1.53 6.20 1.43
C PHE A 25 1.98 6.52 2.86
N GLY A 26 3.30 6.55 3.14
CA GLY A 26 3.82 6.85 4.47
C GLY A 26 3.73 5.70 5.48
N HIS A 27 3.96 5.98 6.77
CA HIS A 27 3.93 4.94 7.80
C HIS A 27 2.51 4.46 8.06
N GLY A 28 2.28 3.16 7.94
CA GLY A 28 0.97 2.57 8.14
C GLY A 28 1.00 1.05 8.05
N PHE A 29 -0.16 0.44 8.30
CA PHE A 29 -0.40 -0.98 8.06
C PHE A 29 -0.99 -1.17 6.66
N TYR A 30 -0.31 -1.94 5.82
CA TYR A 30 -0.64 -2.08 4.41
C TYR A 30 -1.34 -3.39 4.11
N THR A 31 -2.42 -3.31 3.37
CA THR A 31 -3.19 -4.45 2.87
C THR A 31 -3.48 -4.28 1.38
N THR A 32 -4.06 -5.29 0.76
CA THR A 32 -4.51 -5.27 -0.64
C THR A 32 -5.78 -6.10 -0.80
N THR A 33 -6.58 -5.81 -1.82
CA THR A 33 -7.70 -6.71 -2.19
C THR A 33 -7.23 -7.91 -3.02
N SER A 34 -5.99 -7.90 -3.48
CA SER A 34 -5.39 -8.96 -4.29
C SER A 34 -4.62 -9.97 -3.43
N ARG A 35 -5.22 -11.15 -3.19
CA ARG A 35 -4.55 -12.27 -2.50
C ARG A 35 -3.21 -12.63 -3.12
N GLU A 36 -3.12 -12.65 -4.45
CA GLU A 36 -1.87 -12.97 -5.16
C GLU A 36 -0.79 -11.90 -4.92
N GLN A 37 -1.17 -10.62 -4.81
CA GLN A 37 -0.23 -9.57 -4.45
C GLN A 37 0.27 -9.75 -3.00
N ALA A 38 -0.62 -10.06 -2.06
CA ALA A 38 -0.22 -10.36 -0.68
C ALA A 38 0.70 -11.59 -0.59
N ARG A 39 0.43 -12.64 -1.38
CA ARG A 39 1.31 -13.82 -1.48
C ARG A 39 2.71 -13.45 -1.92
N LYS A 40 2.83 -12.65 -2.98
CA LYS A 40 4.13 -12.15 -3.47
C LYS A 40 4.86 -11.36 -2.39
N TRP A 41 4.16 -10.49 -1.66
CA TRP A 41 4.75 -9.73 -0.56
C TRP A 41 5.22 -10.63 0.59
N ALA A 42 4.43 -11.63 0.97
CA ALA A 42 4.79 -12.60 2.00
C ALA A 42 6.08 -13.35 1.63
N VAL A 43 6.17 -13.88 0.40
CA VAL A 43 7.38 -14.57 -0.11
C VAL A 43 8.59 -13.64 -0.19
N ILE A 44 8.41 -12.40 -0.64
CA ILE A 44 9.51 -11.42 -0.70
C ILE A 44 10.00 -11.08 0.71
N LYS A 45 9.09 -10.89 1.66
CA LYS A 45 9.43 -10.52 3.04
C LYS A 45 10.05 -11.69 3.79
N SER A 46 9.56 -12.91 3.64
CA SER A 46 10.18 -14.10 4.25
C SER A 46 11.62 -14.27 3.81
N ARG A 47 11.90 -14.14 2.51
CA ARG A 47 13.27 -14.18 1.97
C ARG A 47 14.17 -13.06 2.52
N ARG A 48 13.67 -11.82 2.60
CA ARG A 48 14.44 -10.68 3.11
C ARG A 48 14.80 -10.82 4.60
N GLU A 49 13.90 -11.42 5.36
CA GLU A 49 14.06 -11.61 6.81
C GLU A 49 14.63 -13.00 7.16
N ASN A 50 15.07 -13.79 6.18
CA ASN A 50 15.53 -15.18 6.34
C ASN A 50 14.57 -16.05 7.19
N SER A 51 13.26 -15.90 6.96
CA SER A 51 12.22 -16.71 7.57
C SER A 51 11.84 -17.89 6.67
N ASP A 52 11.59 -19.04 7.27
CA ASP A 52 11.19 -20.27 6.57
C ASP A 52 9.77 -20.19 5.98
N LYS A 53 8.97 -19.18 6.38
CA LYS A 53 7.55 -19.08 6.05
C LYS A 53 7.16 -17.69 5.57
N GLY A 54 6.42 -17.64 4.45
CA GLY A 54 5.56 -16.51 4.13
C GLY A 54 4.18 -16.72 4.76
N ILE A 55 3.57 -15.67 5.29
CA ILE A 55 2.21 -15.71 5.85
C ILE A 55 1.36 -14.61 5.23
N ILE A 56 0.17 -14.96 4.79
CA ILE A 56 -0.89 -14.02 4.44
C ILE A 56 -1.87 -13.95 5.60
N SER A 57 -2.05 -12.77 6.20
CA SER A 57 -3.11 -12.50 7.17
C SER A 57 -4.34 -11.93 6.45
N ILE A 58 -5.51 -12.48 6.75
CA ILE A 58 -6.78 -12.17 6.08
C ILE A 58 -7.67 -11.40 7.05
N TYR A 59 -8.19 -10.27 6.59
CA TYR A 59 -9.08 -9.42 7.36
C TYR A 59 -10.38 -9.14 6.62
N GLU A 60 -11.43 -8.90 7.39
CA GLU A 60 -12.65 -8.27 6.94
C GLU A 60 -12.72 -6.82 7.44
N VAL A 61 -13.16 -5.92 6.57
CA VAL A 61 -13.59 -4.57 6.94
C VAL A 61 -14.98 -4.31 6.37
N GLU A 62 -15.74 -3.44 7.03
CA GLU A 62 -17.03 -2.99 6.50
C GLU A 62 -16.87 -2.36 5.12
N GLU A 63 -17.79 -2.63 4.19
CA GLU A 63 -17.66 -2.16 2.80
C GLU A 63 -17.67 -0.63 2.68
N ASP A 64 -18.33 0.04 3.62
CA ASP A 64 -18.48 1.49 3.66
C ASP A 64 -17.33 2.20 4.39
N ILE A 65 -16.31 1.48 4.89
CA ILE A 65 -15.17 2.09 5.60
C ILE A 65 -14.54 3.22 4.78
N LEU A 66 -14.52 3.07 3.45
CA LEU A 66 -13.97 4.06 2.52
C LEU A 66 -14.88 5.30 2.30
N LYS A 67 -16.08 5.29 2.89
CA LYS A 67 -17.09 6.35 2.84
C LYS A 67 -17.50 6.82 4.23
N LYS A 68 -16.90 6.28 5.30
CA LYS A 68 -17.27 6.60 6.68
C LYS A 68 -16.87 8.03 7.02
N ASN A 69 -17.86 8.82 7.46
CA ASN A 69 -17.68 10.24 7.79
C ASN A 69 -16.74 10.49 8.98
N ASN A 70 -16.44 9.48 9.81
CA ASN A 70 -15.54 9.60 10.96
C ASN A 70 -14.06 9.24 10.65
N LEU A 71 -13.75 8.86 9.41
CA LEU A 71 -12.39 8.60 8.93
C LEU A 71 -12.02 9.60 7.83
N ASN A 72 -10.82 10.15 7.90
CA ASN A 72 -10.24 10.94 6.81
C ASN A 72 -9.70 9.98 5.75
N VAL A 73 -10.52 9.67 4.74
CA VAL A 73 -10.18 8.68 3.71
C VAL A 73 -9.71 9.36 2.42
N ARG A 74 -8.57 8.92 1.89
CA ARG A 74 -8.09 9.28 0.55
C ARG A 74 -8.20 8.11 -0.42
N ILE A 75 -8.89 8.29 -1.54
CA ILE A 75 -9.00 7.27 -2.59
C ILE A 75 -8.44 7.80 -3.91
N PHE A 76 -7.44 7.11 -4.43
CA PHE A 76 -6.91 7.29 -5.77
C PHE A 76 -7.45 6.18 -6.68
N ARG A 77 -8.24 6.55 -7.69
CA ARG A 77 -8.89 5.58 -8.61
C ARG A 77 -7.97 5.01 -9.69
N GLY A 78 -6.69 5.36 -9.68
CA GLY A 78 -5.70 4.90 -10.66
C GLY A 78 -4.44 5.76 -10.62
N ALA A 79 -3.51 5.44 -11.52
CA ALA A 79 -2.33 6.26 -11.79
C ALA A 79 -2.78 7.64 -12.30
N SER A 80 -2.73 8.63 -11.40
CA SER A 80 -3.13 10.01 -11.65
C SER A 80 -2.06 10.94 -11.13
N LYS A 81 -2.13 12.21 -11.52
CA LYS A 81 -1.14 13.19 -11.08
C LYS A 81 -1.12 13.40 -9.57
N SER A 82 -2.30 13.44 -8.97
CA SER A 82 -2.43 13.54 -7.52
C SER A 82 -1.90 12.32 -6.78
N TRP A 83 -2.09 11.11 -7.33
CA TRP A 83 -1.57 9.87 -6.75
C TRP A 83 -0.05 9.84 -6.82
N LEU A 84 0.51 10.12 -8.00
CA LEU A 84 1.95 10.06 -8.21
C LEU A 84 2.67 11.11 -7.36
N LYS A 85 2.13 12.32 -7.29
CA LYS A 85 2.65 13.36 -6.39
C LYS A 85 2.60 12.92 -4.93
N PHE A 86 1.49 12.35 -4.48
CA PHE A 86 1.37 11.84 -3.10
C PHE A 86 2.38 10.72 -2.81
N VAL A 87 2.62 9.81 -3.75
CA VAL A 87 3.66 8.76 -3.61
C VAL A 87 5.05 9.37 -3.50
N LEU A 88 5.37 10.35 -4.35
CA LEU A 88 6.66 11.06 -4.34
C LEU A 88 6.87 11.82 -3.03
N ASP A 89 5.85 12.55 -2.56
CA ASP A 89 5.90 13.29 -1.31
C ASP A 89 6.20 12.32 -0.15
N ASN A 90 5.54 11.16 -0.08
CA ASN A 90 5.81 10.17 0.99
C ASN A 90 7.18 9.47 0.90
N ARG A 91 7.78 9.36 -0.31
CA ARG A 91 9.01 8.59 -0.51
C ARG A 91 10.28 9.38 -0.59
N ILE A 92 10.20 10.63 -1.05
CA ILE A 92 11.35 11.49 -1.32
C ILE A 92 11.40 12.65 -0.33
N GLN A 93 10.26 13.26 0.00
CA GLN A 93 10.24 14.42 0.90
C GLN A 93 10.44 13.95 2.34
N GLU A 94 11.63 14.23 2.88
CA GLU A 94 11.97 13.92 4.25
C GLU A 94 10.98 14.56 5.24
N GLY A 95 10.46 13.76 6.17
CA GLY A 95 9.52 14.22 7.18
C GLY A 95 8.11 14.52 6.67
N TYR A 96 7.75 14.16 5.43
CA TYR A 96 6.37 14.30 4.95
C TYR A 96 5.40 13.45 5.77
N ILE A 97 4.35 14.08 6.27
CA ILE A 97 3.26 13.45 7.02
C ILE A 97 1.94 13.95 6.44
N HIS A 98 0.96 13.06 6.32
CA HIS A 98 -0.39 13.40 5.90
C HIS A 98 -1.42 13.03 6.98
N GLU A 99 -2.59 13.65 6.91
CA GLU A 99 -3.66 13.51 7.91
C GLU A 99 -4.66 12.37 7.61
N PHE A 100 -4.44 11.60 6.54
CA PHE A 100 -5.36 10.53 6.16
C PHE A 100 -5.27 9.33 7.10
N ASP A 101 -6.43 8.85 7.54
CA ASP A 101 -6.60 7.63 8.33
C ASP A 101 -6.47 6.37 7.48
N VAL A 102 -7.03 6.42 6.27
CA VAL A 102 -7.02 5.34 5.30
C VAL A 102 -6.67 5.90 3.93
N VAL A 103 -5.72 5.28 3.25
CA VAL A 103 -5.40 5.60 1.86
C VAL A 103 -5.61 4.36 1.00
N LYS A 104 -6.38 4.51 -0.08
CA LYS A 104 -6.54 3.47 -1.12
C LYS A 104 -5.99 3.98 -2.44
N GLY A 105 -5.16 3.19 -3.10
CA GLY A 105 -4.64 3.53 -4.42
C GLY A 105 -3.86 2.39 -5.06
N CYS A 106 -3.25 2.65 -6.22
CA CYS A 106 -2.36 1.69 -6.85
C CYS A 106 -1.05 1.53 -6.06
N VAL A 107 -0.43 0.35 -6.16
CA VAL A 107 0.93 0.09 -5.66
C VAL A 107 1.96 0.79 -6.57
N ALA A 108 2.94 1.45 -5.98
CA ALA A 108 4.10 1.95 -6.71
C ALA A 108 5.18 0.86 -6.77
N ASP A 109 5.11 0.02 -7.80
CA ASP A 109 6.08 -1.05 -8.03
C ASP A 109 7.34 -0.55 -8.77
N ASP A 110 8.27 -1.46 -9.08
CA ASP A 110 9.53 -1.12 -9.76
C ASP A 110 9.33 -0.41 -11.10
N ARG A 111 8.19 -0.61 -11.77
CA ARG A 111 7.88 0.08 -13.03
C ARG A 111 7.52 1.53 -12.79
N VAL A 112 6.77 1.80 -11.72
CA VAL A 112 6.49 3.18 -11.29
C VAL A 112 7.80 3.90 -10.99
N TYR A 113 8.78 3.25 -10.35
CA TYR A 113 10.12 3.82 -10.17
C TYR A 113 10.86 4.04 -11.48
N ALA A 114 10.83 3.08 -12.41
CA ALA A 114 11.47 3.25 -13.70
C ALA A 114 10.92 4.47 -14.47
N CYS A 115 9.61 4.67 -14.46
CA CYS A 115 8.98 5.84 -15.06
C CYS A 115 9.35 7.14 -14.34
N LEU A 116 9.43 7.12 -13.01
CA LEU A 116 9.83 8.28 -12.20
C LEU A 116 11.29 8.67 -12.44
N ASN A 117 12.21 7.70 -12.46
CA ASN A 117 13.61 7.93 -12.77
C ASN A 117 13.78 8.51 -14.18
N ALA A 118 13.01 8.03 -15.15
CA ALA A 118 13.03 8.60 -16.50
C ALA A 118 12.52 10.05 -16.52
N PHE A 119 11.51 10.38 -15.71
CA PHE A 119 11.05 11.75 -15.55
C PHE A 119 12.11 12.65 -14.91
N GLU A 120 12.76 12.22 -13.84
CA GLU A 120 13.80 12.99 -13.16
C GLU A 120 15.00 13.28 -14.08
N ASN A 121 15.34 12.35 -14.96
CA ASN A 121 16.37 12.52 -15.97
C ASN A 121 15.88 13.25 -17.25
N GLN A 122 14.68 13.85 -17.21
CA GLN A 122 14.07 14.61 -18.30
C GLN A 122 13.81 13.81 -19.59
N PHE A 123 13.77 12.48 -19.50
CA PHE A 123 13.45 11.59 -20.63
C PHE A 123 11.94 11.44 -20.86
N MET A 124 11.12 11.70 -19.84
CA MET A 124 9.66 11.72 -19.96
C MET A 124 9.08 12.90 -19.18
N ASP A 125 7.97 13.46 -19.66
CA ASP A 125 7.17 14.37 -18.87
C ASP A 125 6.16 13.61 -17.99
N PHE A 126 5.55 14.34 -17.08
CA PHE A 126 4.65 13.79 -16.08
C PHE A 126 3.37 13.19 -16.70
N ASP A 127 2.90 13.75 -17.82
CA ASP A 127 1.71 13.26 -18.51
C ASP A 127 2.00 11.96 -19.29
N THR A 128 3.20 11.83 -19.84
CA THR A 128 3.71 10.62 -20.48
C THR A 128 3.85 9.48 -19.47
N VAL A 129 4.41 9.75 -18.29
CA VAL A 129 4.49 8.75 -17.19
C VAL A 129 3.10 8.26 -16.81
N ILE A 130 2.13 9.15 -16.61
CA ILE A 130 0.76 8.75 -16.27
C ILE A 130 0.14 7.90 -17.39
N LYS A 131 0.32 8.31 -18.66
CA LYS A 131 -0.22 7.59 -19.81
C LYS A 131 0.34 6.17 -19.86
N GLU A 132 1.66 6.02 -19.67
CA GLU A 132 2.34 4.72 -19.64
C GLU A 132 1.81 3.86 -18.49
N LEU A 133 1.75 4.39 -17.27
CA LEU A 133 1.24 3.66 -16.10
C LEU A 133 -0.21 3.19 -16.26
N LYS A 134 -1.05 3.94 -16.98
CA LYS A 134 -2.44 3.57 -17.27
C LYS A 134 -2.58 2.40 -18.25
N THR A 135 -1.53 2.04 -18.99
CA THR A 135 -1.56 0.86 -19.88
C THR A 135 -1.49 -0.46 -19.10
N TYR A 136 -1.06 -0.41 -17.84
CA TYR A 136 -0.87 -1.58 -17.00
C TYR A 136 -2.04 -1.83 -16.05
N LYS A 137 -2.28 -3.10 -15.74
CA LYS A 137 -3.13 -3.50 -14.63
C LYS A 137 -2.35 -3.38 -13.32
N LEU A 138 -2.51 -2.26 -12.64
CA LEU A 138 -1.90 -2.02 -11.33
C LEU A 138 -2.70 -2.72 -10.23
N ASN A 139 -2.00 -3.39 -9.32
CA ASN A 139 -2.61 -3.88 -8.09
C ASN A 139 -2.94 -2.71 -7.17
N ASP A 140 -3.97 -2.87 -6.35
CA ASP A 140 -4.34 -1.88 -5.34
C ASP A 140 -3.65 -2.18 -4.01
N GLN A 141 -3.61 -1.15 -3.17
CA GLN A 141 -3.31 -1.26 -1.76
C GLN A 141 -4.24 -0.36 -0.96
N VAL A 142 -4.54 -0.80 0.25
CA VAL A 142 -5.29 -0.06 1.27
C VAL A 142 -4.42 0.00 2.51
N SER A 143 -4.01 1.21 2.90
CA SER A 143 -3.17 1.44 4.05
C SER A 143 -3.93 2.17 5.16
N PHE A 144 -3.62 1.79 6.40
CA PHE A 144 -4.24 2.29 7.62
C PHE A 144 -3.18 3.00 8.46
N HIS A 145 -3.43 4.25 8.84
CA HIS A 145 -2.41 5.15 9.40
C HIS A 145 -2.69 5.58 10.84
N THR A 146 -3.86 5.25 11.37
CA THR A 146 -4.25 5.57 12.75
C THR A 146 -4.84 4.35 13.46
N VAL A 147 -4.75 4.33 14.79
CA VAL A 147 -5.31 3.26 15.62
C VAL A 147 -6.82 3.13 15.39
N LYS A 148 -7.54 4.25 15.26
CA LYS A 148 -8.99 4.22 14.96
C LYS A 148 -9.28 3.56 13.61
N ALA A 149 -8.42 3.73 12.61
CA ALA A 149 -8.57 3.07 11.32
C ALA A 149 -8.28 1.56 11.42
N LEU A 150 -7.23 1.18 12.15
CA LEU A 150 -6.88 -0.23 12.39
C LEU A 150 -7.99 -1.01 13.10
N ASN A 151 -8.71 -0.38 14.03
CA ASN A 151 -9.80 -1.03 14.77
C ASN A 151 -10.97 -1.50 13.88
N HIS A 152 -10.99 -1.10 12.60
CA HIS A 152 -11.95 -1.62 11.64
C HIS A 152 -11.52 -2.93 10.97
N LEU A 153 -10.25 -3.31 11.05
CA LEU A 153 -9.73 -4.59 10.56
C LEU A 153 -10.13 -5.70 11.54
N LYS A 154 -11.04 -6.57 11.12
CA LYS A 154 -11.36 -7.80 11.84
C LYS A 154 -10.56 -8.93 11.25
N PHE A 155 -9.62 -9.48 12.02
CA PHE A 155 -8.90 -10.67 11.59
C PHE A 155 -9.87 -11.84 11.39
N LEU A 156 -9.70 -12.55 10.28
CA LEU A 156 -10.52 -13.70 9.93
C LEU A 156 -9.71 -15.00 9.98
N ASP A 157 -8.57 -15.03 9.28
CA ASP A 157 -7.78 -16.25 9.09
C ASP A 157 -6.37 -15.92 8.57
N TYR A 158 -5.55 -16.95 8.37
CA TYR A 158 -4.25 -16.84 7.75
C TYR A 158 -3.91 -18.02 6.83
N GLU A 159 -2.94 -17.82 5.96
CA GLU A 159 -2.41 -18.85 5.06
C GLU A 159 -0.88 -18.82 5.07
N GLU A 160 -0.23 -19.99 5.11
CA GLU A 160 1.21 -20.12 4.86
C GLU A 160 1.49 -20.29 3.36
N VAL A 161 2.52 -19.61 2.84
CA VAL A 161 2.83 -19.53 1.39
C VAL A 161 4.32 -19.56 1.07
#